data_AF-A0A7C2SAG1-F1
#
_entry.id   AF-A0A7C2SAG1-F1
#
_cell.length_a   1.000
_cell.length_b   1.000
_cell.length_c   1.000
_cell.angle_alpha   90.00
_cell.angle_beta   90.00
_cell.angle_gamma   90.00
#
_symmetry.space_group_name_H-M   'P 1'
#
loop_
_entity.id
_entity.type
_entity.pdbx_description
1 polymer ?
#
loop_
_entity_poly.entity_id
_entity_poly.type
_entity_poly.pdbx_seq_one_letter_code
_entity_poly.pdbx_strand_id
1 'polypeptide(L)'
;MDEIAELRRGNIAVGVYIAGILVAVANVIGQGSSGIARAFLGGRGWLESLVGGLVQLFIGLPLAIFAITLAQNAIYRFMIARLAGRVEAPSITQELSRGNIAIAAMLFGAFFATSTVISQSIGFISQPIAQALGLVGS
;
A
#
# COMPACT_ATOMS: atom_id res chain seq x y z
N MET A 1 -19.87 5.26 1.48
CA MET A 1 -19.83 5.10 2.96
C MET A 1 -19.10 6.32 3.48
N ASP A 2 -19.57 6.93 4.55
CA ASP A 2 -18.87 8.07 5.15
C ASP A 2 -17.98 7.52 6.28
N GLU A 3 -16.74 7.16 5.93
CA GLU A 3 -15.81 6.53 6.88
C GLU A 3 -15.54 7.40 8.10
N ILE A 4 -15.53 8.72 7.90
CA ILE A 4 -15.31 9.69 8.97
C ILE A 4 -16.49 9.70 9.94
N ALA A 5 -17.72 9.65 9.43
CA ALA A 5 -18.91 9.52 10.28
C ALA A 5 -18.92 8.21 11.08
N GLU A 6 -18.49 7.11 10.46
CA GLU A 6 -18.41 5.79 11.13
C GLU A 6 -17.31 5.73 12.19
N LEU A 7 -16.14 6.35 11.95
CA LEU A 7 -15.11 6.52 12.99
C LEU A 7 -15.61 7.35 14.17
N ARG A 8 -16.31 8.46 13.90
CA ARG A 8 -16.88 9.31 14.96
C ARG A 8 -17.91 8.57 15.80
N ARG A 9 -18.59 7.58 15.23
CA ARG A 9 -19.49 6.66 15.93
C ARG A 9 -18.78 5.55 16.71
N GLY A 10 -17.45 5.50 16.69
CA GLY A 10 -16.65 4.51 17.43
C GLY A 10 -16.56 3.14 16.75
N ASN A 11 -16.81 3.06 15.44
CA ASN A 11 -16.70 1.80 14.72
C ASN A 11 -15.22 1.37 14.58
N ILE A 12 -14.83 0.41 15.40
CA ILE A 12 -13.46 -0.13 15.43
C ILE A 12 -13.07 -0.77 14.09
N ALA A 13 -13.99 -1.43 13.39
CA ALA A 13 -13.71 -2.07 12.10
C ALA A 13 -13.31 -1.03 11.05
N VAL A 14 -14.04 0.07 10.95
CA VAL A 14 -13.66 1.17 10.04
C VAL A 14 -12.33 1.79 10.46
N GLY A 15 -12.07 1.92 11.76
CA GLY A 15 -10.79 2.38 12.30
C GLY A 15 -9.61 1.50 11.86
N VAL A 16 -9.74 0.17 11.99
CA VAL A 16 -8.71 -0.79 11.55
C VAL A 16 -8.50 -0.75 10.04
N TYR A 17 -9.59 -0.63 9.27
CA TYR A 17 -9.51 -0.50 7.81
C TYR A 17 -8.72 0.74 7.39
N ILE A 18 -9.02 1.92 7.96
CA ILE A 18 -8.28 3.15 7.66
C ILE A 18 -6.83 3.06 8.12
N ALA A 19 -6.58 2.49 9.31
CA ALA A 19 -5.22 2.26 9.79
C ALA A 19 -4.41 1.41 8.80
N GLY A 20 -5.02 0.41 8.16
CA GLY A 20 -4.37 -0.41 7.15
C GLY A 20 -3.97 0.38 5.90
N ILE A 21 -4.85 1.26 5.43
CA ILE A 21 -4.53 2.15 4.30
C ILE A 21 -3.38 3.08 4.66
N LEU A 22 -3.43 3.71 5.85
CA LEU A 22 -2.39 4.63 6.31
C LEU A 22 -1.03 3.94 6.44
N VAL A 23 -1.00 2.73 7.03
CA VAL A 23 0.23 1.94 7.15
C VAL A 23 0.78 1.56 5.78
N ALA A 24 -0.08 1.13 4.86
CA ALA A 24 0.35 0.77 3.50
C ALA A 24 0.95 1.97 2.75
N VAL A 25 0.30 3.12 2.81
CA VAL A 25 0.79 4.35 2.19
C VAL A 25 2.09 4.82 2.86
N ALA A 26 2.16 4.80 4.19
CA ALA A 26 3.34 5.19 4.94
C ALA A 26 4.56 4.31 4.63
N ASN A 27 4.38 2.99 4.48
CA ASN A 27 5.45 2.08 4.08
C ASN A 27 6.03 2.46 2.70
N VAL A 28 5.15 2.73 1.74
CA VAL A 28 5.55 3.07 0.37
C VAL A 28 6.27 4.42 0.33
N ILE A 29 5.75 5.43 1.04
CA ILE A 29 6.36 6.77 1.10
C ILE A 29 7.65 6.76 1.92
N GLY A 30 7.71 6.02 3.02
CA GLY A 30 8.87 5.94 3.91
C GLY A 30 10.13 5.47 3.19
N GLN A 31 9.99 4.48 2.31
CA GLN A 31 11.10 4.00 1.49
C GLN A 31 11.55 5.04 0.46
N GLY A 32 10.61 5.75 -0.16
CA GLY A 32 10.93 6.77 -1.18
C GLY A 32 11.61 8.00 -0.57
N SER A 33 11.06 8.48 0.54
CA SER A 33 11.62 9.58 1.31
C SER A 33 12.99 9.25 1.90
N SER A 34 13.25 8.00 2.32
CA SER A 34 14.59 7.57 2.76
C SER A 34 15.64 7.68 1.64
N GLY A 35 15.29 7.33 0.40
CA GLY A 35 16.18 7.49 -0.77
C GLY A 35 16.53 8.96 -1.03
N ILE A 36 15.52 9.83 -1.00
CA ILE A 36 15.71 11.28 -1.17
C ILE A 36 16.54 11.86 -0.01
N ALA A 37 16.30 11.46 1.23
CA ALA A 37 17.06 11.91 2.38
C ALA A 37 18.54 11.50 2.30
N ARG A 38 18.84 10.26 1.89
CA ARG A 38 20.22 9.80 1.69
C ARG A 38 20.93 10.55 0.57
N ALA A 39 20.22 10.93 -0.48
CA ALA A 39 20.76 11.78 -1.52
C ALA A 39 21.15 13.16 -1.00
N PHE A 40 20.30 13.75 -0.15
CA PHE A 40 20.52 15.07 0.42
C PHE A 40 21.71 15.12 1.38
N LEU A 41 22.03 13.99 2.04
CA LEU A 41 23.15 13.87 2.97
C LEU A 41 24.52 13.70 2.27
N GLY A 42 24.56 13.62 0.93
CA GLY A 42 25.80 13.83 0.15
C GLY A 42 26.84 12.69 0.17
N GLY A 43 26.45 11.44 0.42
CA GLY A 43 27.35 10.28 0.37
C GLY A 43 27.72 9.79 -1.04
N ARG A 44 28.64 8.81 -1.14
CA ARG A 44 28.84 8.04 -2.40
C ARG A 44 27.51 7.39 -2.81
N GLY A 45 27.09 7.55 -4.06
CA GLY A 45 25.81 7.04 -4.56
C GLY A 45 24.60 7.94 -4.25
N TRP A 46 24.81 9.24 -3.95
CA TRP A 46 23.72 10.19 -3.70
C TRP A 46 22.76 10.33 -4.88
N LEU A 47 23.27 10.31 -6.12
CA LEU A 47 22.46 10.35 -7.35
C LEU A 47 21.59 9.10 -7.51
N GLU A 48 22.15 7.92 -7.24
CA GLU A 48 21.40 6.65 -7.29
C GLU A 48 20.28 6.63 -6.25
N SER A 49 20.58 7.11 -5.04
CA SER A 49 19.60 7.22 -3.95
C SER A 49 18.49 8.22 -4.29
N LEU A 50 18.84 9.33 -4.96
CA LEU A 50 17.88 10.33 -5.41
C LEU A 50 16.95 9.75 -6.48
N VAL A 51 17.51 9.12 -7.51
CA VAL A 51 16.74 8.51 -8.59
C VAL A 51 15.85 7.40 -8.05
N GLY A 52 16.37 6.51 -7.20
CA GLY A 52 15.55 5.48 -6.54
C GLY A 52 14.41 6.09 -5.71
N GLY A 53 14.70 7.15 -4.94
CA GLY A 53 13.69 7.86 -4.16
C GLY A 53 12.61 8.55 -5.01
N LEU A 54 13.00 9.17 -6.13
CA LEU A 54 12.07 9.81 -7.08
C LEU A 54 11.23 8.78 -7.84
N VAL A 55 11.85 7.70 -8.32
CA VAL A 55 11.14 6.56 -8.94
C VAL A 55 10.11 5.99 -7.98
N GLN A 56 10.48 5.78 -6.71
CA GLN A 56 9.56 5.34 -5.67
C GLN A 56 8.40 6.33 -5.44
N LEU A 57 8.67 7.63 -5.46
CA LEU A 57 7.61 8.61 -5.24
C LEU A 57 6.65 8.70 -6.45
N PHE A 58 7.18 8.78 -7.67
CA PHE A 58 6.38 9.01 -8.87
C PHE A 58 5.76 7.75 -9.46
N ILE A 59 6.38 6.58 -9.29
CA ILE A 59 5.84 5.30 -9.77
C ILE A 59 5.24 4.54 -8.59
N GLY A 60 5.93 4.49 -7.46
CA GLY A 60 5.50 3.69 -6.31
C GLY A 60 4.21 4.16 -5.65
N LEU A 61 4.03 5.47 -5.48
CA LEU A 61 2.82 6.00 -4.86
C LEU A 61 1.56 5.73 -5.73
N PRO A 62 1.53 6.03 -7.05
CA PRO A 62 0.42 5.63 -7.90
C PRO A 62 0.20 4.11 -7.92
N LEU A 63 1.27 3.31 -7.97
CA LEU A 63 1.17 1.86 -7.98
C LEU A 63 0.57 1.34 -6.66
N ALA A 64 0.92 1.95 -5.53
CA ALA A 64 0.36 1.61 -4.23
C ALA A 64 -1.14 1.92 -4.16
N ILE A 65 -1.57 3.08 -4.64
CA ILE A 65 -3.00 3.44 -4.72
C ILE A 65 -3.75 2.42 -5.59
N PHE A 66 -3.20 2.09 -6.75
CA PHE A 66 -3.77 1.10 -7.65
C PHE A 66 -3.85 -0.29 -6.99
N ALA A 67 -2.78 -0.71 -6.30
CA ALA A 67 -2.72 -2.01 -5.68
C ALA A 67 -3.60 -2.15 -4.44
N ILE A 68 -3.81 -1.08 -3.67
CA ILE A 68 -4.82 -1.05 -2.59
C ILE A 68 -6.20 -1.33 -3.19
N THR A 69 -6.52 -0.70 -4.33
CA THR A 69 -7.77 -0.94 -5.06
C THR A 69 -7.86 -2.40 -5.52
N LEU A 70 -6.77 -2.96 -6.05
CA LEU A 70 -6.73 -4.37 -6.44
C LEU A 70 -6.88 -5.32 -5.24
N ALA A 71 -6.28 -5.00 -4.09
CA ALA A 71 -6.36 -5.81 -2.89
C ALA A 71 -7.82 -5.89 -2.39
N GLN A 72 -8.56 -4.77 -2.42
CA GLN A 72 -9.99 -4.76 -2.10
C GLN A 72 -10.78 -5.66 -3.05
N ASN A 73 -10.54 -5.53 -4.36
CA ASN A 73 -11.21 -6.37 -5.37
C ASN A 73 -10.86 -7.86 -5.25
N ALA A 74 -9.60 -8.18 -4.92
CA ALA A 74 -9.13 -9.55 -4.73
C ALA A 74 -9.79 -10.18 -3.50
N ILE A 75 -9.86 -9.46 -2.38
CA ILE A 75 -10.54 -9.93 -1.17
C ILE A 75 -12.03 -10.14 -1.45
N TYR A 76 -12.68 -9.19 -2.13
CA TYR A 76 -14.09 -9.31 -2.48
C TYR A 76 -14.36 -10.57 -3.31
N ARG A 77 -13.54 -10.80 -4.36
CA ARG A 77 -13.62 -12.01 -5.19
C ARG A 77 -13.36 -13.28 -4.37
N PHE A 78 -12.37 -13.27 -3.48
CA PHE A 78 -12.06 -14.41 -2.63
C PHE A 78 -13.22 -14.75 -1.69
N MET A 79 -13.82 -13.75 -1.06
CA MET A 79 -15.00 -13.92 -0.21
C MET A 79 -16.18 -14.51 -0.99
N ILE A 80 -16.46 -13.98 -2.19
CA ILE A 80 -17.51 -14.51 -3.06
C ILE A 80 -17.23 -15.97 -3.42
N ALA A 81 -16.01 -16.29 -3.87
CA ALA A 81 -15.64 -17.64 -4.24
C ALA A 81 -15.81 -18.62 -3.06
N ARG A 82 -15.56 -18.16 -1.83
CA ARG A 82 -15.74 -18.95 -0.61
C ARG A 82 -17.20 -19.10 -0.21
N LEU A 83 -18.04 -18.11 -0.52
CA LEU A 83 -19.47 -18.04 -0.18
C LEU A 83 -20.39 -18.54 -1.30
N ALA A 84 -19.84 -18.85 -2.48
CA ALA A 84 -20.56 -19.25 -3.68
C ALA A 84 -21.50 -20.44 -3.40
N GLY A 85 -22.79 -20.12 -3.26
CA GLY A 85 -23.89 -21.08 -3.07
C GLY A 85 -24.65 -20.99 -1.74
N ARG A 86 -24.29 -20.11 -0.78
CA ARG A 86 -24.99 -20.05 0.52
C ARG A 86 -25.51 -18.69 0.99
N VAL A 87 -24.99 -17.55 0.50
CA VAL A 87 -25.46 -16.19 0.88
C VAL A 87 -25.14 -15.20 -0.25
N GLU A 88 -25.94 -14.13 -0.40
CA GLU A 88 -25.54 -12.95 -1.18
C GLU A 88 -24.22 -12.39 -0.64
N ALA A 89 -23.28 -12.11 -1.54
CA ALA A 89 -21.96 -11.61 -1.15
C ALA A 89 -22.09 -10.29 -0.39
N PRO A 90 -21.74 -10.24 0.90
CA PRO A 90 -21.91 -9.02 1.66
C PRO A 90 -20.92 -7.98 1.16
N SER A 91 -21.41 -6.76 0.92
CA SER A 91 -20.55 -5.66 0.49
C SER A 91 -19.56 -5.32 1.60
N ILE A 92 -18.28 -5.13 1.25
CA ILE A 92 -17.22 -4.81 2.21
C ILE A 92 -17.60 -3.58 3.05
N THR A 93 -18.19 -2.57 2.42
CA THR A 93 -18.66 -1.35 3.07
C THR A 93 -19.77 -1.61 4.10
N GLN A 94 -20.70 -2.53 3.82
CA GLN A 94 -21.75 -2.90 4.76
C GLN A 94 -21.22 -3.75 5.92
N GLU A 95 -20.27 -4.64 5.67
CA GLU A 95 -19.61 -5.41 6.75
C GLU A 95 -18.81 -4.49 7.67
N LEU A 96 -18.07 -3.53 7.10
CA LEU A 96 -17.34 -2.54 7.86
C LEU A 96 -18.29 -1.65 8.67
N SER A 97 -19.41 -1.19 8.10
CA SER A 97 -20.39 -0.37 8.84
C SER A 97 -21.10 -1.15 9.96
N ARG A 98 -21.28 -2.47 9.80
CA ARG A 98 -21.76 -3.38 10.86
C ARG A 98 -20.73 -3.63 11.97
N GLY A 99 -19.52 -3.10 11.83
CA GLY A 99 -18.45 -3.26 12.83
C GLY A 99 -17.73 -4.60 12.72
N ASN A 100 -17.73 -5.24 11.55
CA ASN A 100 -17.04 -6.51 11.36
C ASN A 100 -15.50 -6.33 11.35
N ILE A 101 -14.89 -6.49 12.52
CA ILE A 101 -13.45 -6.35 12.71
C ILE A 101 -12.67 -7.44 11.94
N ALA A 102 -13.23 -8.63 11.72
CA ALA A 102 -12.54 -9.70 11.00
C ALA A 102 -12.28 -9.30 9.53
N ILE A 103 -13.28 -8.71 8.87
CA ILE A 103 -13.12 -8.17 7.50
C ILE A 103 -12.09 -7.03 7.50
N ALA A 104 -12.17 -6.13 8.48
CA ALA A 104 -11.21 -5.03 8.60
C ALA A 104 -9.76 -5.53 8.80
N ALA A 105 -9.55 -6.53 9.64
CA ALA A 105 -8.23 -7.13 9.88
C ALA A 105 -7.69 -7.85 8.64
N MET A 106 -8.54 -8.52 7.86
CA MET A 106 -8.13 -9.11 6.57
C MET A 106 -7.70 -8.03 5.57
N LEU A 107 -8.47 -6.94 5.46
CA LEU A 107 -8.14 -5.81 4.59
C LEU A 107 -6.82 -5.16 5.02
N PHE A 108 -6.65 -4.93 6.33
CA PHE A 108 -5.39 -4.44 6.88
C PHE A 108 -4.21 -5.34 6.48
N GLY A 109 -4.33 -6.65 6.69
CA GLY A 109 -3.27 -7.61 6.36
C GLY A 109 -2.93 -7.61 4.86
N ALA A 110 -3.95 -7.53 4.00
CA ALA A 110 -3.73 -7.42 2.57
C ALA A 110 -3.04 -6.11 2.17
N PHE A 111 -3.47 -4.97 2.71
CA PHE A 111 -2.82 -3.69 2.44
C PHE A 111 -1.36 -3.69 2.89
N PHE A 112 -1.09 -4.25 4.08
CA PHE A 112 0.26 -4.39 4.59
C PHE A 112 1.13 -5.27 3.67
N ALA A 113 0.64 -6.46 3.30
CA ALA A 113 1.36 -7.38 2.41
C ALA A 113 1.63 -6.73 1.04
N THR A 114 0.60 -6.13 0.43
CA THR A 114 0.70 -5.46 -0.87
C THR A 114 1.69 -4.29 -0.83
N SER A 115 1.65 -3.45 0.21
CA SER A 115 2.61 -2.33 0.34
C SER A 115 4.05 -2.81 0.48
N THR A 116 4.27 -3.93 1.16
CA THR A 116 5.59 -4.52 1.36
C THR A 116 6.14 -5.05 0.03
N VAL A 117 5.32 -5.78 -0.72
CA VAL A 117 5.69 -6.29 -2.05
C VAL A 117 6.02 -5.14 -2.99
N ILE A 118 5.21 -4.10 -3.04
CA ILE A 118 5.45 -2.94 -3.92
C ILE A 118 6.76 -2.24 -3.57
N SER A 119 6.98 -2.00 -2.27
CA SER A 119 8.20 -1.37 -1.79
C SER A 119 9.44 -2.18 -2.14
N GLN A 120 9.35 -3.51 -2.09
CA GLN A 120 10.42 -4.40 -2.53
C GLN A 120 10.62 -4.34 -4.04
N SER A 121 9.55 -4.43 -4.83
CA SER A 121 9.59 -4.42 -6.30
C SER A 121 10.24 -3.15 -6.84
N ILE A 122 9.96 -1.99 -6.27
CA ILE A 122 10.54 -0.74 -6.75
C ILE A 122 12.02 -0.65 -6.38
N GLY A 123 12.43 -1.15 -5.22
CA GLY A 123 13.84 -1.28 -4.86
C GLY A 123 14.63 -2.07 -5.91
N PHE A 124 14.05 -3.17 -6.42
CA PHE A 124 14.66 -3.96 -7.50
C PHE A 124 14.75 -3.23 -8.84
N ILE A 125 13.80 -2.35 -9.16
CA ILE A 125 13.80 -1.60 -10.43
C ILE A 125 14.72 -0.37 -10.35
N SER A 126 14.93 0.17 -9.16
CA SER A 126 15.74 1.38 -8.92
C SER A 126 17.20 1.21 -9.32
N GLN A 127 17.81 0.05 -9.01
CA GLN A 127 19.21 -0.24 -9.30
C GLN A 127 19.52 -0.33 -10.81
N PRO A 128 18.78 -1.12 -11.62
CA PRO A 128 18.96 -1.14 -13.07
C PRO A 128 18.72 0.22 -13.72
N ILE A 129 17.76 1.01 -13.24
CA ILE A 129 17.52 2.36 -13.77
C ILE A 129 18.72 3.26 -13.49
N ALA A 130 19.26 3.24 -12.26
CA ALA A 130 20.45 4.03 -11.92
C ALA A 130 21.67 3.61 -12.76
N GLN A 131 21.85 2.32 -13.04
CA GLN A 131 22.89 1.81 -13.95
C GLN A 131 22.66 2.26 -15.40
N ALA A 132 21.43 2.15 -15.91
CA ALA A 132 21.08 2.55 -17.28
C ALA A 132 21.27 4.06 -17.52
N LEU A 133 21.12 4.88 -16.48
CA LEU A 133 21.39 6.31 -16.50
C LEU A 133 22.88 6.66 -16.32
N GLY A 134 23.76 5.66 -16.19
CA GLY A 134 25.20 5.86 -15.99
C GLY A 134 25.57 6.44 -14.63
N LEU A 135 24.66 6.38 -13.66
CA LEU A 135 24.83 6.96 -12.32
C LEU A 135 25.56 6.01 -11.36
N VAL A 136 25.65 4.73 -11.72
CA VAL A 136 26.41 3.69 -11.02
C VAL A 136 27.65 3.39 -11.86
N GLY A 137 28.81 3.87 -11.41
CA GLY A 137 30.10 3.49 -11.99
C GLY A 137 30.57 2.14 -11.45
N SER A 138 31.15 1.32 -12.33
CA SER A 138 31.89 0.08 -11.99
C SER A 138 32.96 0.30 -10.93
#